data_AF-U4LPF1-F1
#
_entry.id   AF-U4LPF1-F1
#
_cell.length_a   1.000
_cell.length_b   1.000
_cell.length_c   1.000
_cell.angle_alpha   90.00
_cell.angle_beta   90.00
_cell.angle_gamma   90.00
#
_symmetry.space_group_name_H-M   'P 1'
#
loop_
_entity.id
_entity.type
_entity.pdbx_description
1 polymer ?
#
loop_
_entity_poly.entity_id
_entity_poly.type
_entity_poly.pdbx_seq_one_letter_code
_entity_poly.pdbx_strand_id
1 'polypeptide(L)'
;MLTHSFLRLCRSKIIDDLGKQHSDPQNPVAYFYCTEGQQRGTDPAILLATLLKQILSVQPDISDLVIASFEKHNKENSLSFEDAKSLLSETLKYLKLSSLHIVIDGIEKCDQALRIPLIRALNDLLDPRKHSITTRVKMIISSRSEELVRKNIPHCHHSLPVDESNNDSDIEQYIRQLLDYTAPRLSHMSQVREELVEEVKNKARGIYSRAQELIDSALKDRGIKSGEGTEKEPLVGASRPEHTRSGYTDILTSMIPRRNRAETMGF
;
A
#
# COMPACT_ATOMS: atom_id res chain seq x y z
N MET A 1 -6.48 -23.86 -0.74
CA MET A 1 -6.82 -22.42 -0.76
C MET A 1 -5.49 -21.67 -0.66
N LEU A 2 -4.80 -21.45 -1.78
CA LEU A 2 -3.57 -20.65 -1.83
C LEU A 2 -3.96 -19.21 -2.16
N THR A 3 -4.68 -18.61 -1.24
CA THR A 3 -5.29 -17.31 -1.43
C THR A 3 -4.36 -16.25 -0.87
N HIS A 4 -3.90 -15.35 -1.75
CA HIS A 4 -3.28 -14.05 -1.44
C HIS A 4 -1.81 -13.97 -0.98
N SER A 5 -1.16 -15.03 -0.49
CA SER A 5 0.16 -14.88 0.17
C SER A 5 1.31 -14.51 -0.79
N PHE A 6 1.41 -15.15 -1.95
CA PHE A 6 2.54 -14.94 -2.88
C PHE A 6 2.49 -13.56 -3.59
N LEU A 7 1.30 -13.12 -4.03
CA LEU A 7 1.12 -11.78 -4.62
C LEU A 7 1.21 -10.66 -3.57
N ARG A 8 1.00 -10.95 -2.28
CA ARG A 8 1.22 -9.98 -1.20
C ARG A 8 2.70 -9.60 -1.05
N LEU A 9 3.62 -10.54 -1.28
CA LEU A 9 5.06 -10.36 -1.07
C LEU A 9 5.71 -9.36 -2.05
N CYS A 10 5.22 -9.24 -3.29
CA CYS A 10 5.83 -8.31 -4.24
C CYS A 10 5.43 -6.84 -4.00
N ARG A 11 4.21 -6.59 -3.51
CA ARG A 11 3.72 -5.22 -3.25
C ARG A 11 4.43 -4.52 -2.10
N SER A 12 5.00 -5.27 -1.17
CA SER A 12 5.75 -4.70 -0.05
C SER A 12 7.23 -4.51 -0.35
N LYS A 13 7.76 -5.08 -1.45
CA LYS A 13 9.22 -5.14 -1.67
C LYS A 13 9.91 -3.78 -1.66
N ILE A 14 9.30 -2.77 -2.30
CA ILE A 14 9.79 -1.38 -2.28
C ILE A 14 9.80 -0.83 -0.85
N ILE A 15 8.73 -1.07 -0.10
CA ILE A 15 8.58 -0.60 1.29
C ILE A 15 9.58 -1.32 2.20
N ASP A 16 9.77 -2.63 2.03
CA ASP A 16 10.73 -3.44 2.79
C ASP A 16 12.17 -2.97 2.53
N ASP A 17 12.51 -2.67 1.28
CA ASP A 17 13.84 -2.18 0.91
C ASP A 17 14.06 -0.74 1.40
N LEU A 18 13.06 0.14 1.29
CA LEU A 18 13.09 1.48 1.87
C LEU A 18 13.23 1.44 3.40
N GLY A 19 12.47 0.58 4.08
CA GLY A 19 12.52 0.42 5.54
C GLY A 19 13.87 -0.10 6.04
N LYS A 20 14.52 -0.99 5.28
CA LYS A 20 15.90 -1.44 5.57
C LYS A 20 16.93 -0.33 5.38
N GLN A 21 16.76 0.50 4.35
CA GLN A 21 17.67 1.61 4.06
C GLN A 21 17.47 2.82 4.99
N HIS A 22 16.27 2.97 5.53
CA HIS A 22 15.84 4.14 6.29
C HIS A 22 15.15 3.76 7.60
N SER A 23 15.90 3.15 8.51
CA SER A 23 15.45 2.78 9.86
C SER A 23 15.56 3.92 10.89
N ASP A 24 16.17 5.04 10.51
CA ASP A 24 16.36 6.21 11.38
C ASP A 24 15.09 7.09 11.44
N PRO A 25 14.64 7.51 12.64
CA PRO A 25 13.53 8.44 12.83
C PRO A 25 13.58 9.74 12.02
N GLN A 26 14.76 10.21 11.58
CA GLN A 26 14.84 11.40 10.71
C GLN A 26 14.48 11.13 9.25
N ASN A 27 14.34 9.87 8.84
CA ASN A 27 14.08 9.46 7.46
C ASN A 27 12.88 8.50 7.34
N PRO A 28 11.72 8.80 7.96
CA PRO A 28 10.60 7.87 8.02
C PRO A 28 10.12 7.40 6.64
N VAL A 29 9.65 6.15 6.62
CA VAL A 29 8.94 5.55 5.50
C VAL A 29 7.48 5.39 5.91
N ALA A 30 6.57 5.99 5.15
CA ALA A 30 5.12 5.86 5.34
C ALA A 30 4.49 5.32 4.06
N TYR A 31 3.49 4.47 4.20
CA TYR A 31 2.85 3.86 3.04
C TYR A 31 1.34 3.69 3.20
N PHE A 32 0.64 3.60 2.08
CA PHE A 32 -0.78 3.31 2.06
C PHE A 32 -1.14 2.43 0.86
N TYR A 33 -1.87 1.35 1.10
CA TYR A 33 -2.43 0.50 0.06
C TYR A 33 -3.89 0.87 -0.16
N CYS A 34 -4.18 1.54 -1.27
CA CYS A 34 -5.56 1.83 -1.63
C CYS A 34 -6.25 0.54 -2.05
N THR A 35 -7.37 0.25 -1.39
CA THR A 35 -8.19 -0.91 -1.65
C THR A 35 -9.56 -0.48 -2.16
N GLU A 36 -10.15 -1.29 -3.03
CA GLU A 36 -11.55 -1.15 -3.40
C GLU A 36 -12.40 -1.45 -2.16
N GLY A 37 -13.01 -0.41 -1.59
CA GLY A 37 -14.04 -0.56 -0.56
C GLY A 37 -15.36 -0.97 -1.19
N GLN A 38 -16.23 -1.64 -0.42
CA GLN A 38 -17.50 -2.20 -0.92
C GLN A 38 -18.46 -1.17 -1.54
N GLN A 39 -18.28 0.16 -1.34
CA GLN A 39 -19.15 1.19 -1.94
C GLN A 39 -18.50 2.54 -2.32
N ARG A 40 -17.39 3.00 -1.70
CA ARG A 40 -16.82 4.36 -1.95
C ARG A 40 -15.31 4.43 -2.17
N GLY A 41 -14.64 3.29 -2.37
CA GLY A 41 -13.18 3.26 -2.44
C GLY A 41 -12.52 3.64 -1.11
N THR A 42 -11.22 3.92 -1.14
CA THR A 42 -10.45 4.37 0.03
C THR A 42 -10.77 5.83 0.36
N ASP A 43 -11.12 6.13 1.60
CA ASP A 43 -11.30 7.51 2.10
C ASP A 43 -9.96 8.27 2.17
N PRO A 44 -9.80 9.38 1.44
CA PRO A 44 -8.58 10.17 1.47
C PRO A 44 -8.20 10.76 2.84
N ALA A 45 -9.17 11.04 3.72
CA ALA A 45 -8.87 11.50 5.09
C ALA A 45 -8.16 10.39 5.88
N ILE A 46 -8.64 9.15 5.76
CA ILE A 46 -8.02 7.96 6.38
C ILE A 46 -6.61 7.76 5.83
N LEU A 47 -6.40 7.94 4.53
CA LEU A 47 -5.07 7.84 3.92
C LEU A 47 -4.09 8.83 4.55
N LEU A 48 -4.44 10.12 4.60
CA LEU A 48 -3.58 11.16 5.19
C LEU A 48 -3.32 10.91 6.67
N ALA A 49 -4.34 10.55 7.44
CA ALA A 49 -4.21 10.21 8.86
C ALA A 49 -3.32 8.97 9.08
N THR A 50 -3.40 7.97 8.20
CA THR A 50 -2.58 6.76 8.28
C THR A 50 -1.11 7.03 7.97
N LEU A 51 -0.82 7.92 7.00
CA LEU A 51 0.54 8.38 6.76
C LEU A 51 1.09 9.13 7.98
N LEU A 52 0.31 10.08 8.52
CA LEU A 52 0.68 10.82 9.72
C LEU A 52 0.99 9.91 10.91
N LYS A 53 0.12 8.91 11.15
CA LYS A 53 0.29 7.91 12.20
C LYS A 53 1.62 7.17 12.07
N GLN A 54 1.96 6.71 10.88
CA GLN A 54 3.23 6.00 10.62
C GLN A 54 4.44 6.91 10.87
N ILE A 55 4.39 8.15 10.39
CA ILE A 55 5.47 9.13 10.58
C ILE A 55 5.70 9.39 12.06
N LEU A 56 4.63 9.61 12.83
CA LEU A 56 4.73 9.87 14.27
C LEU A 56 5.19 8.64 15.05
N SER A 57 4.77 7.44 14.66
CA SER A 57 5.07 6.19 15.38
C SER A 57 6.55 5.85 15.48
N VAL A 58 7.38 6.42 14.60
CA VAL A 58 8.83 6.24 14.61
C VAL A 58 9.58 7.40 15.26
N GLN A 59 8.88 8.48 15.64
CA GLN A 59 9.52 9.60 16.33
C GLN A 59 9.76 9.24 17.80
N PRO A 60 10.97 9.51 18.32
CA PRO A 60 11.29 9.23 19.73
C PRO A 60 10.53 10.17 20.69
N ASP A 61 10.17 11.36 20.23
CA ASP A 61 9.38 12.32 20.99
C ASP A 61 8.50 13.15 20.04
N ILE A 62 7.37 13.62 20.56
CA ILE A 62 6.42 14.48 19.85
C ILE A 62 6.38 15.81 20.59
N SER A 63 6.66 16.91 19.89
CA SER A 63 6.63 18.24 20.50
C SER A 63 5.20 18.64 20.89
N ASP A 64 5.07 19.49 21.92
CA ASP A 64 3.78 20.04 22.34
C ASP A 64 3.04 20.78 21.21
N LEU A 65 3.78 21.30 20.22
CA LEU A 65 3.21 21.92 19.02
C LEU A 65 2.46 20.93 18.12
N VAL A 66 2.96 19.69 18.01
CA VAL A 66 2.28 18.62 17.28
C VAL A 66 1.05 18.15 18.05
N ILE A 67 1.14 18.05 19.38
CA ILE A 67 -0.01 17.72 20.24
C ILE A 67 -1.10 18.80 20.11
N ALA A 68 -0.73 20.07 20.21
CA ALA A 68 -1.67 21.18 20.05
C ALA A 68 -2.30 21.22 18.64
N SER A 69 -1.52 20.92 17.59
CA SER A 69 -2.05 20.78 16.23
C SER A 69 -3.06 19.62 16.16
N PHE A 70 -2.76 18.50 16.80
CA PHE A 70 -3.68 17.36 16.89
C PHE A 70 -5.00 17.74 17.57
N GLU A 71 -4.94 18.36 18.75
CA GLU A 71 -6.13 18.79 19.51
C GLU A 71 -6.96 19.83 18.74
N LYS A 72 -6.31 20.71 17.99
CA LYS A 72 -6.97 21.71 17.14
C LYS A 72 -7.79 21.07 16.01
N HIS A 73 -7.29 20.00 15.40
CA HIS A 73 -7.89 19.40 14.20
C HIS A 73 -8.74 18.15 14.50
N ASN A 74 -8.52 17.46 15.62
CA ASN A 74 -9.28 16.29 16.04
C ASN A 74 -10.38 16.62 17.07
N LYS A 75 -11.34 17.47 16.70
CA LYS A 75 -12.36 17.98 17.64
C LYS A 75 -13.45 16.98 18.02
N GLU A 76 -13.73 15.99 17.17
CA GLU A 76 -14.89 15.08 17.33
C GLU A 76 -14.54 13.59 17.17
N ASN A 77 -13.27 13.20 17.34
CA ASN A 77 -12.77 11.85 16.99
C ASN A 77 -13.06 11.46 15.52
N SER A 78 -13.25 12.45 14.67
CA SER A 78 -13.46 12.34 13.24
C SER A 78 -12.63 13.42 12.58
N LEU A 79 -11.73 12.99 11.70
CA LEU A 79 -10.80 13.87 11.01
C LEU A 79 -11.36 14.09 9.59
N SER A 80 -11.81 15.30 9.27
CA SER A 80 -12.20 15.62 7.90
C SER A 80 -10.99 15.60 6.96
N PHE A 81 -11.22 15.55 5.64
CA PHE A 81 -10.11 15.60 4.68
C PHE A 81 -9.25 16.87 4.84
N GLU A 82 -9.88 18.03 5.04
CA GLU A 82 -9.14 19.30 5.20
C GLU A 82 -8.41 19.38 6.55
N ASP A 83 -8.99 18.81 7.61
CA ASP A 83 -8.32 18.70 8.91
C ASP A 83 -7.14 17.74 8.82
N ALA A 84 -7.29 16.59 8.16
CA ALA A 84 -6.22 15.62 7.95
C ALA A 84 -5.06 16.20 7.15
N LYS A 85 -5.38 16.93 6.08
CA LYS A 85 -4.42 17.68 5.27
C LYS A 85 -3.68 18.73 6.09
N SER A 86 -4.41 19.55 6.84
CA SER A 86 -3.86 20.63 7.65
C SER A 86 -2.97 20.10 8.77
N LEU A 87 -3.44 19.08 9.47
CA LEU A 87 -2.72 18.41 10.54
C LEU A 87 -1.42 17.76 10.05
N LEU A 88 -1.45 17.05 8.91
CA LEU A 88 -0.23 16.48 8.32
C LEU A 88 0.77 17.58 7.96
N SER A 89 0.31 18.64 7.30
CA SER A 89 1.17 19.77 6.90
C SER A 89 1.77 20.50 8.10
N GLU A 90 0.97 20.80 9.13
CA GLU A 90 1.43 21.46 10.35
C GLU A 90 2.41 20.57 11.12
N THR A 91 2.09 19.28 11.28
CA THR A 91 2.98 18.33 11.97
C THR A 91 4.34 18.25 11.31
N LEU A 92 4.38 18.14 9.97
CA LEU A 92 5.65 18.07 9.24
C LEU A 92 6.51 19.34 9.36
N LYS A 93 5.93 20.50 9.70
CA LYS A 93 6.71 21.73 9.98
C LYS A 93 7.43 21.66 11.33
N TYR A 94 6.84 20.96 12.29
CA TYR A 94 7.40 20.84 13.64
C TYR A 94 8.34 19.65 13.79
N LEU A 95 8.19 18.63 12.94
CA LEU A 95 9.12 17.51 12.89
C LEU A 95 10.44 17.92 12.22
N LYS A 96 11.56 17.59 12.85
CA LYS A 96 12.90 17.82 12.32
C LYS A 96 13.35 16.63 11.47
N LEU A 97 12.63 16.34 10.39
CA LEU A 97 12.98 15.24 9.49
C LEU A 97 14.02 15.70 8.46
N SER A 98 14.98 14.83 8.16
CA SER A 98 15.92 15.03 7.05
C SER A 98 15.25 14.69 5.72
N SER A 99 14.50 13.59 5.67
CA SER A 99 13.68 13.21 4.52
C SER A 99 12.43 12.43 4.92
N LEU A 100 11.46 12.35 4.03
CA LEU A 100 10.24 11.57 4.22
C LEU A 100 9.97 10.80 2.93
N HIS A 101 9.84 9.47 3.04
CA HIS A 101 9.52 8.59 1.92
C HIS A 101 8.05 8.14 2.03
N ILE A 102 7.26 8.41 1.00
CA ILE A 102 5.83 8.08 0.95
C ILE A 102 5.58 7.10 -0.20
N VAL A 103 4.90 5.99 0.07
CA VAL A 103 4.48 5.02 -0.97
C VAL A 103 2.97 4.88 -0.97
N ILE A 104 2.31 5.20 -2.08
CA ILE A 104 0.85 5.06 -2.23
C ILE A 104 0.59 4.07 -3.37
N ASP A 105 -0.02 2.94 -3.05
CA ASP A 105 -0.34 1.90 -4.03
C ASP A 105 -1.81 1.98 -4.47
N GLY A 106 -2.06 2.15 -5.77
CA GLY A 106 -3.40 2.07 -6.37
C GLY A 106 -4.28 3.29 -6.16
N ILE A 107 -3.75 4.51 -6.33
CA ILE A 107 -4.45 5.77 -6.04
C ILE A 107 -5.80 5.93 -6.78
N GLU A 108 -6.01 5.23 -7.91
CA GLU A 108 -7.28 5.19 -8.63
C GLU A 108 -8.42 4.56 -7.80
N LYS A 109 -8.10 3.81 -6.74
CA LYS A 109 -9.06 3.17 -5.85
C LYS A 109 -9.52 4.07 -4.70
N CYS A 110 -8.99 5.29 -4.60
CA CYS A 110 -9.51 6.31 -3.70
C CYS A 110 -10.88 6.81 -4.18
N ASP A 111 -11.67 7.28 -3.21
CA ASP A 111 -12.95 7.95 -3.45
C ASP A 111 -12.82 8.96 -4.59
N GLN A 112 -13.65 8.80 -5.62
CA GLN A 112 -13.56 9.56 -6.85
C GLN A 112 -13.76 11.07 -6.62
N ALA A 113 -14.63 11.46 -5.69
CA ALA A 113 -14.92 12.87 -5.42
C ALA A 113 -13.73 13.59 -4.78
N LEU A 114 -12.96 12.86 -3.96
CA LEU A 114 -11.81 13.42 -3.23
C LEU A 114 -10.45 13.05 -3.84
N ARG A 115 -10.39 12.30 -4.95
CA ARG A 115 -9.13 11.91 -5.61
C ARG A 115 -8.30 13.09 -6.10
N ILE A 116 -8.92 14.06 -6.80
CA ILE A 116 -8.21 15.26 -7.27
C ILE A 116 -7.76 16.13 -6.09
N PRO A 117 -8.61 16.44 -5.09
CA PRO A 117 -8.19 17.09 -3.86
C PRO A 117 -7.01 16.39 -3.17
N LEU A 118 -7.04 15.06 -3.08
CA LEU A 118 -5.95 14.27 -2.51
C LEU A 118 -4.64 14.45 -3.30
N ILE A 119 -4.70 14.31 -4.63
CA ILE A 119 -3.51 14.51 -5.47
C ILE A 119 -2.95 15.92 -5.30
N ARG A 120 -3.80 16.95 -5.21
CA ARG A 120 -3.36 18.33 -4.92
C ARG A 120 -2.70 18.44 -3.55
N ALA A 121 -3.27 17.84 -2.51
CA ALA A 121 -2.68 17.83 -1.18
C ALA A 121 -1.30 17.13 -1.17
N LEU A 122 -1.16 16.01 -1.88
CA LEU A 122 0.12 15.31 -2.02
C LEU A 122 1.16 16.14 -2.80
N ASN A 123 0.75 16.84 -3.85
CA ASN A 123 1.62 17.77 -4.58
C ASN A 123 2.03 18.97 -3.71
N ASP A 124 1.13 19.48 -2.87
CA ASP A 124 1.43 20.56 -1.95
C ASP A 124 2.51 20.16 -0.92
N LEU A 125 2.66 18.86 -0.62
CA LEU A 125 3.78 18.31 0.20
C LEU A 125 5.10 18.18 -0.57
N LEU A 126 5.08 18.24 -1.90
CA LEU A 126 6.26 18.14 -2.75
C LEU A 126 6.79 19.51 -3.19
N ASP A 127 5.96 20.55 -3.17
CA ASP A 127 6.34 21.90 -3.60
C ASP A 127 7.00 22.69 -2.45
N PRO A 128 8.32 22.92 -2.50
CA PRO A 128 9.06 23.62 -1.43
C PRO A 128 8.59 25.06 -1.21
N ARG A 129 7.86 25.63 -2.17
CA ARG A 129 7.31 27.00 -2.07
C ARG A 129 5.99 27.04 -1.32
N LYS A 130 5.26 25.93 -1.26
CA LYS A 130 3.95 25.84 -0.62
C LYS A 130 4.01 25.38 0.82
N HIS A 131 5.13 24.78 1.21
CA HIS A 131 5.32 24.32 2.58
C HIS A 131 6.56 24.96 3.22
N SER A 132 6.41 25.47 4.44
CA SER A 132 7.54 25.90 5.29
C SER A 132 8.32 24.72 5.90
N ILE A 133 8.15 23.52 5.32
CA ILE A 133 8.77 22.28 5.78
C ILE A 133 10.19 22.21 5.21
N THR A 134 11.19 21.98 6.07
CA THR A 134 12.60 21.79 5.69
C THR A 134 12.91 20.35 5.23
N THR A 135 12.00 19.42 5.50
CA THR A 135 12.06 18.01 5.13
C THR A 135 12.04 17.81 3.62
N ARG A 136 12.95 16.96 3.12
CA ARG A 136 12.91 16.49 1.73
C ARG A 136 11.86 15.37 1.57
N VAL A 137 10.75 15.65 0.90
CA VAL A 137 9.72 14.64 0.63
C VAL A 137 10.01 13.92 -0.69
N LYS A 138 9.96 12.58 -0.68
CA LYS A 138 10.01 11.72 -1.86
C LYS A 138 8.79 10.82 -1.87
N MET A 139 8.16 10.68 -3.02
CA MET A 139 6.90 9.95 -3.15
C MET A 139 6.93 8.99 -4.33
N ILE A 140 6.42 7.78 -4.11
CA ILE A 140 6.11 6.80 -5.13
C ILE A 140 4.60 6.60 -5.12
N ILE A 141 3.95 6.84 -6.26
CA ILE A 141 2.53 6.58 -6.45
C ILE A 141 2.41 5.53 -7.53
N SER A 142 1.74 4.41 -7.24
CA SER A 142 1.30 3.47 -8.26
C SER A 142 -0.15 3.79 -8.65
N SER A 143 -0.44 3.61 -9.93
CA SER A 143 -1.81 3.69 -10.42
C SER A 143 -1.99 2.81 -11.65
N ARG A 144 -3.23 2.44 -11.95
CA ARG A 144 -3.57 2.04 -13.33
C ARG A 144 -3.36 3.23 -14.27
N SER A 145 -3.22 2.98 -15.57
CA SER A 145 -3.06 4.03 -16.59
C SER A 145 -4.35 4.82 -16.77
N GLU A 146 -4.70 5.63 -15.77
CA GLU A 146 -5.82 6.56 -15.78
C GLU A 146 -5.30 7.94 -16.16
N GLU A 147 -5.84 8.51 -17.24
CA GLU A 147 -5.45 9.82 -17.76
C GLU A 147 -5.58 10.93 -16.71
N LEU A 148 -6.57 10.80 -15.83
CA LEU A 148 -6.86 11.74 -14.75
C LEU A 148 -5.73 11.79 -13.73
N VAL A 149 -5.13 10.66 -13.35
CA VAL A 149 -3.99 10.62 -12.43
C VAL A 149 -2.77 11.27 -13.09
N ARG A 150 -2.48 10.88 -14.35
CA ARG A 150 -1.35 11.44 -15.12
C ARG A 150 -1.39 12.95 -15.26
N LYS A 151 -2.55 13.52 -15.55
CA LYS A 151 -2.72 14.98 -15.75
C LYS A 151 -2.59 15.79 -14.47
N ASN A 152 -2.80 15.18 -13.30
CA ASN A 152 -2.90 15.90 -12.03
C ASN A 152 -1.65 15.77 -11.14
N ILE A 153 -0.60 15.07 -11.57
CA ILE A 153 0.68 14.97 -10.84
C ILE A 153 1.77 15.77 -11.60
N PRO A 154 1.76 17.12 -11.52
CA PRO A 154 2.70 17.97 -12.26
C PRO A 154 4.16 17.83 -11.78
N HIS A 155 4.39 17.35 -10.56
CA HIS A 155 5.73 17.16 -9.98
C HIS A 155 6.29 15.74 -10.18
N CYS A 156 5.75 14.98 -11.13
CA CYS A 156 6.27 13.66 -11.46
C CYS A 156 7.62 13.78 -12.18
N HIS A 157 8.72 13.62 -11.44
CA HIS A 157 10.07 13.66 -12.02
C HIS A 157 10.38 12.42 -12.88
N HIS A 158 9.80 11.27 -12.53
CA HIS A 158 10.02 10.00 -13.21
C HIS A 158 8.72 9.20 -13.27
N SER A 159 8.35 8.76 -14.48
CA SER A 159 7.25 7.83 -14.71
C SER A 159 7.84 6.50 -15.17
N LEU A 160 7.45 5.41 -14.51
CA LEU A 160 7.84 4.05 -14.86
C LEU A 160 6.60 3.32 -15.38
N PRO A 161 6.27 3.42 -16.68
CA PRO A 161 5.15 2.68 -17.24
C PRO A 161 5.47 1.19 -17.20
N VAL A 162 4.53 0.40 -16.68
CA VAL A 162 4.56 -1.06 -16.78
C VAL A 162 3.53 -1.44 -17.83
N ASP A 163 4.01 -1.93 -18.97
CA ASP A 163 3.17 -2.34 -20.10
C ASP A 163 2.97 -3.86 -20.07
N GLU A 164 1.75 -4.31 -20.36
CA GLU A 164 1.39 -5.73 -20.49
C GLU A 164 2.21 -6.42 -21.60
N SER A 165 2.65 -5.68 -22.62
CA SER A 165 3.42 -6.22 -23.75
C SER A 165 4.90 -6.52 -23.45
N ASN A 166 5.42 -6.06 -22.30
CA ASN A 166 6.84 -6.20 -21.96
C ASN A 166 7.12 -7.22 -20.85
N ASN A 167 6.11 -7.98 -20.41
CA ASN A 167 6.25 -8.92 -19.28
C ASN A 167 5.94 -10.38 -19.63
N ASP A 168 5.87 -10.74 -20.92
CA ASP A 168 5.55 -12.09 -21.38
C ASP A 168 6.52 -13.15 -20.84
N SER A 169 7.82 -12.84 -20.79
CA SER A 169 8.82 -13.73 -20.19
C SER A 169 8.61 -13.90 -18.68
N ASP A 170 8.26 -12.81 -17.99
CA ASP A 170 8.09 -12.82 -16.54
C ASP A 170 6.81 -13.55 -16.14
N ILE A 171 5.71 -13.38 -16.89
CA ILE A 171 4.47 -14.08 -16.64
C ILE A 171 4.61 -15.58 -16.95
N GLU A 172 5.33 -15.94 -18.00
CA GLU A 172 5.63 -17.34 -18.29
C GLU A 172 6.44 -17.98 -17.15
N GLN A 173 7.49 -17.29 -16.69
CA GLN A 173 8.29 -17.75 -15.55
C GLN A 173 7.44 -17.89 -14.28
N TYR A 174 6.56 -16.93 -14.01
CA TYR A 174 5.63 -16.97 -12.88
C TYR A 174 4.67 -18.17 -12.97
N ILE A 175 4.04 -18.39 -14.12
CA ILE A 175 3.13 -19.53 -14.37
C ILE A 175 3.85 -20.84 -14.08
N ARG A 176 5.08 -20.99 -14.58
CA ARG A 176 5.90 -22.20 -14.37
C ARG A 176 6.16 -22.44 -12.89
N GLN A 177 6.61 -21.42 -12.17
CA GLN A 177 6.85 -21.51 -10.72
C GLN A 177 5.56 -21.81 -9.94
N LEU A 178 4.46 -21.19 -10.33
CA LEU A 178 3.16 -21.42 -9.70
C LEU A 178 2.68 -22.86 -9.92
N LEU A 179 2.88 -23.43 -11.10
CA LEU A 179 2.57 -24.84 -11.38
C LEU A 179 3.49 -25.80 -10.60
N ASP A 180 4.79 -25.50 -10.52
CA ASP A 180 5.74 -26.31 -9.75
C ASP A 180 5.35 -26.37 -8.27
N TYR A 181 4.80 -25.28 -7.73
CA TYR A 181 4.30 -25.20 -6.37
C TYR A 181 2.90 -25.83 -6.17
N THR A 182 1.94 -25.49 -7.02
CA THR A 182 0.51 -25.89 -6.85
C THR A 182 0.20 -27.29 -7.34
N ALA A 183 0.90 -27.74 -8.39
CA ALA A 183 0.70 -29.02 -9.04
C ALA A 183 2.03 -29.71 -9.38
N PRO A 184 2.86 -30.09 -8.37
CA PRO A 184 4.18 -30.67 -8.60
C PRO A 184 4.17 -31.92 -9.50
N ARG A 185 3.05 -32.66 -9.53
CA ARG A 185 2.87 -33.85 -10.38
C ARG A 185 2.94 -33.53 -11.87
N LEU A 186 2.59 -32.31 -12.29
CA LEU A 186 2.68 -31.88 -13.68
C LEU A 186 4.13 -31.74 -14.17
N SER A 187 5.12 -31.70 -13.26
CA SER A 187 6.54 -31.71 -13.63
C SER A 187 6.95 -32.95 -14.44
N HIS A 188 6.27 -34.08 -14.24
CA HIS A 188 6.49 -35.32 -14.97
C HIS A 188 5.66 -35.43 -16.27
N MET A 189 4.73 -34.48 -16.51
CA MET A 189 3.83 -34.46 -17.66
C MET A 189 4.17 -33.27 -18.55
N SER A 190 5.36 -33.29 -19.15
CA SER A 190 5.93 -32.14 -19.86
C SER A 190 4.97 -31.56 -20.91
N GLN A 191 4.36 -32.39 -21.75
CA GLN A 191 3.43 -31.92 -22.77
C GLN A 191 2.22 -31.20 -22.18
N VAL A 192 1.59 -31.78 -21.16
CA VAL A 192 0.40 -31.21 -20.50
C VAL A 192 0.74 -29.92 -19.76
N ARG A 193 1.95 -29.83 -19.21
CA ARG A 193 2.47 -28.64 -18.55
C ARG A 193 2.70 -27.51 -19.55
N GLU A 194 3.37 -27.78 -20.67
CA GLU A 194 3.64 -26.76 -21.69
C GLU A 194 2.34 -26.25 -22.36
N GLU A 195 1.38 -27.13 -22.64
CA GLU A 195 0.06 -26.73 -23.16
C GLU A 195 -0.66 -25.79 -22.19
N LEU A 196 -0.63 -26.10 -20.89
CA LEU A 196 -1.25 -25.25 -19.86
C LEU A 196 -0.52 -23.92 -19.69
N VAL A 197 0.81 -23.92 -19.75
CA VAL A 197 1.61 -22.69 -19.68
C VAL A 197 1.23 -21.75 -20.82
N GLU A 198 1.19 -22.27 -22.05
CA GLU A 198 0.87 -21.48 -23.24
C GLU A 198 -0.59 -20.97 -23.22
N GLU A 199 -1.53 -21.81 -22.82
CA GLU A 199 -2.93 -21.43 -22.67
C GLU A 199 -3.11 -20.30 -21.64
N VAL A 200 -2.51 -20.46 -20.46
CA VAL A 200 -2.62 -19.47 -19.37
C VAL A 200 -1.93 -18.17 -19.76
N LYS A 201 -0.73 -18.23 -20.35
CA LYS A 201 0.02 -17.04 -20.80
C LYS A 201 -0.84 -16.18 -21.75
N ASN A 202 -1.37 -16.81 -22.80
CA ASN A 202 -2.21 -16.14 -23.80
C ASN A 202 -3.50 -15.55 -23.20
N LYS A 203 -4.11 -16.26 -22.24
CA LYS A 203 -5.35 -15.80 -21.59
C LYS A 203 -5.11 -14.77 -20.49
N ALA A 204 -3.95 -14.78 -19.84
CA ALA A 204 -3.61 -13.90 -18.74
C ALA A 204 -3.28 -12.47 -19.19
N ARG A 205 -2.81 -12.30 -20.43
CA ARG A 205 -2.50 -11.00 -21.04
C ARG A 205 -1.60 -10.13 -20.14
N GLY A 206 -0.49 -10.69 -19.67
CA GLY A 206 0.44 -9.99 -18.79
C GLY A 206 -0.05 -9.71 -17.37
N ILE A 207 -1.24 -10.18 -16.97
CA ILE A 207 -1.80 -9.98 -15.62
C ILE A 207 -1.58 -11.22 -14.74
N TYR A 208 -0.66 -11.10 -13.77
CA TYR A 208 -0.30 -12.18 -12.83
C TYR A 208 -1.48 -12.75 -12.02
N SER A 209 -2.40 -11.90 -11.54
CA SER A 209 -3.58 -12.38 -10.79
C SER A 209 -4.51 -13.20 -11.67
N ARG A 210 -4.64 -12.83 -12.94
CA ARG A 210 -5.44 -13.57 -13.92
C ARG A 210 -4.79 -14.90 -14.27
N ALA A 211 -3.46 -14.94 -14.39
CA ALA A 211 -2.73 -16.21 -14.55
C ALA A 211 -3.01 -17.18 -13.39
N GLN A 212 -3.01 -16.67 -12.15
CA GLN A 212 -3.34 -17.48 -10.98
C GLN A 212 -4.77 -18.01 -11.03
N GLU A 213 -5.76 -17.16 -11.30
CA GLU A 213 -7.18 -17.57 -11.43
C GLU A 213 -7.38 -18.64 -12.52
N LEU A 214 -6.69 -18.49 -13.66
CA LEU A 214 -6.75 -19.44 -14.77
C LEU A 214 -6.14 -20.79 -14.40
N ILE A 215 -5.00 -20.80 -13.68
CA ILE A 215 -4.39 -22.03 -13.18
C ILE A 215 -5.32 -22.72 -12.19
N ASP A 216 -5.86 -21.98 -11.21
CA ASP A 216 -6.76 -22.53 -10.20
C ASP A 216 -8.01 -23.17 -10.86
N SER A 217 -8.59 -22.50 -11.87
CA SER A 217 -9.70 -23.05 -12.66
C SER A 217 -9.29 -24.32 -13.43
N ALA A 218 -8.16 -24.28 -14.15
CA ALA A 218 -7.71 -25.39 -14.97
C ALA A 218 -7.34 -26.63 -14.14
N LEU A 219 -6.74 -26.45 -12.96
CA LEU A 219 -6.44 -27.55 -12.04
C LEU A 219 -7.71 -28.17 -11.47
N LYS A 220 -8.71 -27.34 -11.14
CA LYS A 220 -10.01 -27.79 -10.65
C LYS A 220 -10.77 -28.61 -11.70
N ASP A 221 -10.80 -28.14 -12.94
CA ASP A 221 -11.47 -28.83 -14.05
C ASP A 221 -10.82 -30.19 -14.37
N ARG A 222 -9.51 -30.32 -14.13
CA ARG A 222 -8.74 -31.55 -14.32
C ARG A 222 -8.74 -32.49 -13.10
N GLY A 223 -9.45 -32.14 -12.02
CA GLY A 223 -9.51 -32.93 -10.79
C GLY A 223 -8.18 -33.03 -10.03
N ILE A 224 -7.22 -32.13 -10.30
CA ILE A 224 -5.92 -32.12 -9.65
C ILE A 224 -6.06 -31.37 -8.32
N LYS A 225 -5.91 -32.07 -7.19
CA LYS A 225 -5.87 -31.43 -5.87
C LYS A 225 -4.59 -30.60 -5.74
N SER A 226 -4.73 -29.33 -5.34
CA SER A 226 -3.60 -28.47 -4.99
C SER A 226 -2.82 -29.10 -3.83
N GLY A 227 -1.49 -29.15 -3.95
CA GLY A 227 -0.63 -29.61 -2.87
C GLY A 227 -0.69 -28.65 -1.67
N GLU A 228 -0.93 -29.18 -0.47
CA GLU A 228 -0.77 -28.42 0.78
C GLU A 228 0.73 -28.19 1.04
N GLY A 229 1.26 -27.07 0.54
CA GLY A 229 2.58 -26.59 0.92
C GLY A 229 2.49 -25.88 2.27
N THR A 230 3.09 -26.48 3.31
CA THR A 230 3.23 -25.92 4.67
C THR A 230 3.63 -24.45 4.66
N GLU A 231 2.73 -23.58 5.12
CA GLU A 231 3.01 -22.18 5.44
C GLU A 231 3.95 -22.12 6.65
N LYS A 232 5.15 -21.56 6.46
CA LYS A 232 5.93 -21.00 7.57
C LYS A 232 5.86 -19.49 7.45
N GLU A 233 5.06 -18.87 8.32
CA GLU A 233 5.09 -17.42 8.55
C GLU A 233 6.47 -17.01 9.09
N PRO A 234 7.11 -15.97 8.54
CA PRO A 234 8.12 -15.23 9.26
C PRO A 234 7.42 -14.14 10.10
N LEU A 235 7.46 -14.31 11.41
CA LEU A 235 7.19 -13.27 12.41
C LEU A 235 8.17 -12.10 12.19
N VAL A 236 7.68 -10.97 11.67
CA VAL A 236 8.42 -9.71 11.69
C VAL A 236 8.11 -9.01 13.01
N GLY A 237 9.01 -9.22 13.98
CA GLY A 237 9.01 -8.49 15.24
C GLY A 237 9.46 -7.05 15.03
N ALA A 238 8.51 -6.12 15.08
CA ALA A 238 8.82 -4.73 15.40
C ALA A 238 8.84 -4.60 16.92
N SER A 239 10.04 -4.59 17.52
CA SER A 239 10.22 -4.29 18.93
C SER A 239 9.75 -2.86 19.21
N ARG A 240 8.75 -2.75 20.08
CA ARG A 240 8.16 -1.49 20.55
C ARG A 240 9.15 -0.81 21.52
N PRO A 241 9.51 0.47 21.36
CA PRO A 241 10.26 1.18 22.39
C PRO A 241 9.35 1.36 23.61
N GLU A 242 9.72 0.73 24.72
CA GLU A 242 9.09 0.95 26.01
C GLU A 242 9.58 2.27 26.57
N HIS A 243 8.97 3.40 26.21
CA HIS A 243 8.89 4.66 26.98
C HIS A 243 7.96 5.64 26.25
N THR A 244 6.64 5.51 26.42
CA THR A 244 5.67 6.47 25.86
C THR A 244 5.00 7.28 26.98
N ARG A 245 5.07 8.61 26.90
CA ARG A 245 4.19 9.52 27.67
C ARG A 245 2.72 9.28 27.26
N SER A 246 1.81 9.37 28.22
CA SER A 246 0.36 9.06 28.09
C SER A 246 -0.34 9.67 26.86
N GLY A 247 0.05 10.88 26.41
CA GLY A 247 -0.59 11.53 25.26
C GLY A 247 -0.26 10.90 23.90
N TYR A 248 0.87 10.19 23.77
CA TYR A 248 1.33 9.59 22.52
C TYR A 248 0.41 8.46 22.05
N THR A 249 -0.08 7.65 22.99
CA THR A 249 -1.01 6.54 22.72
C THR A 249 -2.39 7.04 22.30
N ASP A 250 -2.84 8.16 22.84
CA ASP A 250 -4.18 8.69 22.57
C ASP A 250 -4.25 9.26 21.14
N ILE A 251 -3.20 9.96 20.71
CA ILE A 251 -3.07 10.49 19.34
C ILE A 251 -3.10 9.34 18.31
N LEU A 252 -2.25 8.32 18.50
CA LEU A 252 -2.15 7.20 17.55
C LEU A 252 -3.41 6.32 17.50
N THR A 253 -4.16 6.26 18.60
CA THR A 253 -5.39 5.47 18.71
C THR A 253 -6.62 6.19 18.17
N SER A 254 -6.64 7.53 18.22
CA SER A 254 -7.78 8.34 17.75
C SER A 254 -7.72 8.70 16.26
N MET A 255 -6.56 8.63 15.61
CA MET A 255 -6.39 8.95 14.17
C MET A 255 -7.10 8.00 13.19
N ILE A 256 -7.51 6.80 13.60
CA ILE A 256 -8.22 5.85 12.72
C ILE A 256 -9.48 5.39 13.45
N PRO A 257 -10.69 5.67 12.92
CA PRO A 257 -11.92 5.19 13.52
C PRO A 257 -11.88 3.67 13.66
N ARG A 258 -12.17 3.14 14.85
CA ARG A 258 -12.39 1.71 15.02
C ARG A 258 -13.59 1.33 14.17
N ARG A 259 -13.38 0.50 13.14
CA ARG A 259 -14.48 -0.14 12.42
C ARG A 259 -15.28 -0.92 13.46
N ASN A 260 -16.50 -0.48 13.75
CA ASN A 260 -17.36 -1.15 14.72
C ASN A 260 -17.58 -2.60 14.25
N ARG A 261 -17.18 -3.56 15.07
CA ARG A 261 -17.39 -5.01 14.88
C ARG A 261 -18.87 -5.43 14.99
N ALA A 262 -19.81 -4.48 14.98
CA ALA A 262 -21.22 -4.73 15.29
C ALA A 262 -22.11 -5.03 14.06
N GLU A 263 -21.62 -4.90 12.82
CA GLU A 263 -22.44 -5.14 11.62
C GLU A 263 -22.16 -6.48 10.91
N THR A 264 -21.65 -7.49 11.63
CA THR A 264 -21.50 -8.87 11.09
C THR A 264 -22.35 -9.92 11.82
N MET A 265 -23.33 -9.49 12.61
CA MET A 265 -24.40 -10.37 13.09
C MET A 265 -25.74 -9.66 12.96
N GLY A 266 -26.41 -9.89 11.83
CA GLY A 266 -27.73 -9.32 11.56
C GLY A 266 -28.31 -9.82 10.24
N PHE A 267 -28.58 -11.13 10.20
CA PHE A 267 -29.41 -11.90 9.25
C PHE A 267 -29.05 -11.89 7.75
#